data_AF-A0A081ND11-F1
#
_entry.id   AF-A0A081ND11-F1
#
_cell.length_a   1.000
_cell.length_b   1.000
_cell.length_c   1.000
_cell.angle_alpha   90.00
_cell.angle_beta   90.00
_cell.angle_gamma   90.00
#
_symmetry.space_group_name_H-M   'P 1'
#
loop_
_entity.id
_entity.type
_entity.pdbx_description
1 polymer ?
#
loop_
_entity_poly.entity_id
_entity_poly.type
_entity_poly.pdbx_seq_one_letter_code
_entity_poly.pdbx_strand_id
1 'polypeptide(L)'
;MKDWMSPKEKLVVVAHMMRVGHLADANACLPIIMDETLIAAKPLKEEDAIWLEELMKKAFQAQEKHDWLSMADYLEYELTTLYS
;
A
#
# COMPACT_ATOMS: atom_id res chain seq x y z
N MET A 1 -0.61 1.64 -14.55
CA MET A 1 0.46 0.83 -13.94
C MET A 1 0.99 -0.15 -14.98
N LYS A 2 2.26 -0.54 -14.96
CA LYS A 2 2.80 -1.46 -15.99
C LYS A 2 2.87 -2.88 -15.45
N ASP A 3 2.50 -3.86 -16.26
CA ASP A 3 2.39 -5.27 -15.84
C ASP A 3 3.72 -5.90 -15.43
N TRP A 4 4.85 -5.35 -15.90
CA TRP A 4 6.18 -5.82 -15.54
C TRP A 4 6.70 -5.31 -14.19
N MET A 5 6.02 -4.35 -13.56
CA MET A 5 6.43 -3.84 -12.25
C MET A 5 6.14 -4.89 -11.18
N SER A 6 7.09 -5.08 -10.27
CA SER A 6 6.85 -5.85 -9.04
C SER A 6 5.80 -5.16 -8.16
N PRO A 7 5.06 -5.89 -7.32
CA PRO A 7 4.12 -5.30 -6.36
C PRO A 7 4.76 -4.24 -5.46
N LYS A 8 6.04 -4.47 -5.06
CA LYS A 8 6.83 -3.51 -4.29
C LYS A 8 7.04 -2.19 -5.03
N GLU A 9 7.46 -2.24 -6.30
CA GLU A 9 7.64 -1.03 -7.12
C GLU A 9 6.32 -0.29 -7.32
N LYS A 10 5.22 -1.02 -7.51
CA LYS A 10 3.88 -0.43 -7.65
C LYS A 10 3.47 0.35 -6.39
N LEU A 11 3.74 -0.19 -5.19
CA LEU A 11 3.50 0.51 -3.92
C LEU A 11 4.30 1.81 -3.82
N VAL A 12 5.59 1.77 -4.14
CA VAL A 12 6.47 2.96 -4.13
C VAL A 12 5.96 4.01 -5.11
N VAL A 13 5.53 3.62 -6.32
CA VAL A 13 4.99 4.55 -7.32
C VAL A 13 3.71 5.23 -6.82
N VAL A 14 2.78 4.46 -6.24
CA VAL A 14 1.53 5.03 -5.71
C VAL A 14 1.80 5.96 -4.51
N ALA A 15 2.71 5.57 -3.61
CA ALA A 15 3.15 6.41 -2.50
C ALA A 15 3.77 7.73 -3.00
N HIS A 16 4.60 7.67 -4.04
CA HIS A 16 5.17 8.86 -4.66
C HIS A 16 4.08 9.77 -5.25
N MET A 17 3.12 9.22 -5.99
CA MET A 17 1.98 9.98 -6.54
C MET A 17 1.20 10.70 -5.44
N MET A 18 0.97 10.04 -4.29
CA MET A 18 0.31 10.68 -3.15
C MET A 18 1.10 11.89 -2.62
N ARG A 19 2.42 11.78 -2.47
CA ARG A 19 3.27 12.87 -1.96
C ARG A 19 3.35 14.07 -2.89
N VAL A 20 3.34 13.84 -4.21
CA VAL A 20 3.36 14.92 -5.20
C VAL A 20 1.97 15.45 -5.54
N GLY A 21 0.91 14.99 -4.84
CA GLY A 21 -0.45 15.50 -5.00
C GLY A 21 -1.24 14.93 -6.18
N HIS A 22 -0.75 13.87 -6.83
CA HIS A 22 -1.42 13.15 -7.91
C HIS A 22 -2.46 12.16 -7.36
N LEU A 23 -3.39 12.65 -6.55
CA LEU A 23 -4.31 11.82 -5.76
C LEU A 23 -5.33 11.07 -6.61
N ALA A 24 -5.78 11.64 -7.73
CA ALA A 24 -6.72 10.96 -8.63
C ALA A 24 -6.10 9.68 -9.23
N ASP A 25 -4.87 9.79 -9.72
CA ASP A 25 -4.12 8.66 -10.29
C ASP A 25 -3.76 7.64 -9.21
N ALA A 26 -3.32 8.12 -8.04
CA ALA A 26 -3.00 7.27 -6.90
C ALA A 26 -4.22 6.47 -6.44
N ASN A 27 -5.38 7.12 -6.30
CA ASN A 27 -6.62 6.46 -5.87
C ASN A 27 -7.16 5.48 -6.92
N ALA A 28 -6.99 5.76 -8.22
CA ALA A 28 -7.34 4.80 -9.27
C ALA A 28 -6.44 3.55 -9.24
N CYS A 29 -5.19 3.71 -8.82
CA CYS A 29 -4.20 2.66 -8.70
C CYS A 29 -4.30 1.85 -7.40
N LEU A 30 -4.84 2.44 -6.33
CA LEU A 30 -4.85 1.86 -4.99
C LEU A 30 -5.57 0.50 -4.90
N PRO A 31 -6.76 0.28 -5.49
CA PRO A 31 -7.43 -1.03 -5.41
C PRO A 31 -6.59 -2.15 -6.02
N ILE A 32 -5.90 -1.87 -7.12
CA ILE A 32 -5.08 -2.85 -7.86
C ILE A 32 -3.93 -3.33 -6.97
N ILE A 33 -3.20 -2.41 -6.34
CA ILE A 33 -2.06 -2.76 -5.49
C ILE A 33 -2.50 -3.43 -4.19
N MET A 34 -3.69 -3.11 -3.69
CA MET A 34 -4.24 -3.75 -2.49
C MET A 34 -4.65 -5.19 -2.77
N ASP A 35 -5.27 -5.47 -3.93
CA ASP A 35 -5.57 -6.84 -4.34
C ASP A 35 -4.30 -7.69 -4.50
N GLU A 36 -3.26 -7.12 -5.12
CA GLU A 36 -1.94 -7.79 -5.23
C GLU A 36 -1.32 -8.06 -3.85
N THR A 37 -1.45 -7.10 -2.93
CA THR A 37 -0.93 -7.23 -1.55
C THR A 37 -1.69 -8.28 -0.76
N LEU A 38 -3.02 -8.35 -0.89
CA LEU A 38 -3.82 -9.39 -0.25
C LEU A 38 -3.46 -10.79 -0.75
N ILE A 39 -3.10 -10.94 -2.02
CA ILE A 39 -2.62 -12.21 -2.57
C ILE A 39 -1.26 -12.57 -1.95
N ALA A 40 -0.33 -11.62 -1.89
CA ALA A 40 0.99 -11.81 -1.29
C ALA A 40 0.92 -12.11 0.23
N ALA A 41 -0.14 -11.66 0.89
CA ALA A 41 -0.37 -11.87 2.31
C ALA A 41 -0.94 -13.25 2.67
N LYS A 42 -1.50 -14.01 1.70
CA LYS A 42 -2.13 -15.32 1.98
C LYS A 42 -1.25 -16.37 2.67
N PRO A 43 0.06 -16.50 2.35
CA PRO A 43 0.92 -17.49 2.99
C PRO A 43 1.60 -16.98 4.29
N LEU A 44 1.23 -15.80 4.79
CA LEU A 44 1.83 -15.22 6.00
C LEU A 44 1.55 -16.08 7.24
N LYS A 45 2.48 -16.04 8.20
CA LYS A 45 2.28 -16.61 9.53
C LYS A 45 1.29 -15.75 10.32
N GLU A 46 0.71 -16.32 11.37
CA GLU A 46 -0.31 -15.66 12.19
C GLU A 46 0.15 -14.29 12.74
N GLU A 47 1.40 -14.18 13.20
CA GLU A 47 1.98 -12.93 13.70
C GLU A 47 2.06 -11.83 12.61
N ASP A 48 2.47 -12.20 11.39
CA ASP A 48 2.57 -11.28 10.25
C ASP A 48 1.19 -10.87 9.73
N ALA A 49 0.19 -11.76 9.84
CA ALA A 49 -1.20 -11.47 9.47
C ALA A 49 -1.84 -10.46 10.42
N ILE A 50 -1.59 -10.57 11.73
CA ILE A 50 -2.06 -9.60 12.75
C ILE A 50 -1.44 -8.23 12.48
N TRP A 51 -0.11 -8.18 12.27
CA TRP A 51 0.58 -6.94 11.93
C TRP A 51 -0.01 -6.28 10.67
N LEU A 52 -0.26 -7.07 9.63
CA LEU A 52 -0.84 -6.56 8.39
C LEU A 52 -2.26 -6.00 8.60
N GLU A 53 -3.10 -6.67 9.39
CA GLU A 53 -4.44 -6.17 9.71
C GLU A 53 -4.38 -4.80 10.41
N GLU A 54 -3.46 -4.64 11.37
CA GLU A 54 -3.23 -3.36 12.06
C GLU A 54 -2.72 -2.27 11.11
N LEU A 55 -1.78 -2.61 10.23
CA LEU A 55 -1.26 -1.68 9.23
C LEU A 55 -2.37 -1.23 8.27
N MET A 56 -3.20 -2.16 7.79
CA MET A 56 -4.33 -1.83 6.92
C MET A 56 -5.32 -0.90 7.63
N LYS A 57 -5.62 -1.12 8.91
CA LYS A 57 -6.46 -0.20 9.70
C LYS A 57 -5.88 1.21 9.75
N LYS A 58 -4.56 1.36 9.96
CA LYS A 58 -3.89 2.67 9.96
C LYS A 58 -3.95 3.33 8.58
N ALA A 59 -3.74 2.57 7.52
CA ALA A 59 -3.84 3.06 6.14
C ALA A 59 -5.26 3.55 5.83
N PHE A 60 -6.29 2.79 6.19
CA PHE A 60 -7.69 3.21 6.04
C PHE A 60 -7.99 4.50 6.82
N GLN A 61 -7.52 4.62 8.06
CA GLN A 61 -7.71 5.84 8.85
C GLN A 61 -7.00 7.06 8.24
N ALA A 62 -5.80 6.88 7.68
CA ALA A 62 -5.10 7.95 6.97
C ALA A 62 -5.88 8.37 5.71
N GLN A 63 -6.40 7.41 4.94
CA GLN A 63 -7.25 7.69 3.79
C GLN A 63 -8.52 8.47 4.17
N GLU A 64 -9.24 8.07 5.22
CA GLU A 64 -10.46 8.75 5.70
C GLU A 64 -10.19 10.20 6.15
N LYS A 65 -9.01 10.45 6.74
CA LYS A 65 -8.58 11.78 7.18
C LYS A 65 -7.95 12.61 6.05
N HIS A 66 -7.85 12.06 4.84
CA HIS A 66 -7.09 12.64 3.73
C HIS A 66 -5.62 12.94 4.09
N ASP A 67 -5.04 12.14 4.99
CA ASP A 67 -3.64 12.20 5.37
C ASP A 67 -2.79 11.40 4.38
N TRP A 68 -2.60 12.00 3.20
CA TRP A 68 -1.93 11.35 2.07
C TRP A 68 -0.43 11.14 2.28
N LEU A 69 0.19 11.91 3.16
CA LEU A 69 1.59 11.74 3.55
C LEU A 69 1.75 10.49 4.41
N SER A 70 0.94 10.35 5.46
CA SER A 70 0.96 9.13 6.27
C SER A 70 0.58 7.90 5.45
N MET A 71 -0.40 8.02 4.55
CA MET A 71 -0.76 6.94 3.62
C MET A 71 0.43 6.52 2.75
N ALA A 72 1.17 7.49 2.19
CA ALA A 72 2.35 7.20 1.39
C ALA A 72 3.45 6.48 2.20
N ASP A 73 3.65 6.85 3.46
CA ASP A 73 4.63 6.20 4.33
C ASP A 73 4.25 4.74 4.62
N TYR A 74 2.97 4.45 4.88
CA TYR A 74 2.49 3.08 5.04
C TYR A 74 2.70 2.24 3.79
N LEU A 75 2.45 2.80 2.60
CA LEU A 75 2.62 2.08 1.34
C LEU A 75 4.10 1.83 1.01
N GLU A 76 4.97 2.83 1.16
CA GLU A 76 6.36 2.75 0.73
C GLU A 76 7.28 2.02 1.73
N TYR A 77 7.09 2.23 3.02
CA TYR A 77 8.03 1.74 4.03
C TYR A 77 7.50 0.53 4.78
N GLU A 78 6.22 0.53 5.15
CA GLU A 78 5.65 -0.55 5.97
C GLU A 78 5.19 -1.71 5.08
N LEU A 79 4.32 -1.47 4.11
CA LEU A 79 3.70 -2.52 3.29
C LEU A 79 4.69 -3.18 2.32
N THR A 80 5.77 -2.47 1.93
CA THR A 80 6.82 -3.07 1.08
C THR A 80 7.62 -4.15 1.78
N THR A 81 7.57 -4.23 3.12
CA THR A 81 8.26 -5.28 3.89
C THR A 81 7.72 -6.69 3.60
N LEU A 82 6.48 -6.79 3.13
CA LEU A 82 5.87 -8.05 2.67
C LEU A 82 6.57 -8.69 1.47
N TYR A 83 7.37 -7.91 0.75
CA TYR A 83 8.04 -8.31 -0.49
C TYR A 83 9.58 -8.36 -0.31
N SER A 84 10.04 -8.55 0.91
CA SER A 84 11.47 -8.61 1.28
C SER A 84 12.05 -10.02 1.15
#